data_AF-A0A9X9A118-F1
#
_entry.id   AF-A0A9X9A118-F1
#
_cell.length_a   1.000
_cell.length_b   1.000
_cell.length_c   1.000
_cell.angle_alpha   90.00
_cell.angle_beta   90.00
_cell.angle_gamma   90.00
#
_symmetry.space_group_name_H-M   'P 1'
#
loop_
_entity.id
_entity.type
_entity.pdbx_description
1 polymer ?
#
loop_
_entity_poly.entity_id
_entity_poly.type
_entity_poly.pdbx_seq_one_letter_code
_entity_poly.pdbx_strand_id
1 'polypeptide(L)' 'MGNPLAMEEMLHIIHAGLVKKNNPKRITIAGAGISGLVAGSLLKEAGHEVTIIEANNRIGGRVYTIREPFSVG' A
#
# COMPACT_ATOMS: atom_id res chain seq x y z
N MET A 1 -7.03 -4.79 -23.37
CA MET A 1 -6.30 -4.87 -22.08
C MET A 1 -5.05 -4.02 -22.23
N GLY A 2 -4.80 -3.07 -21.33
CA GLY A 2 -3.58 -2.25 -21.40
C GLY A 2 -2.34 -3.14 -21.31
N ASN A 3 -1.28 -2.76 -22.03
CA ASN A 3 0.02 -3.41 -21.88
C ASN A 3 0.38 -3.39 -20.38
N PRO A 4 0.78 -4.52 -19.76
CA PRO A 4 1.34 -4.48 -18.42
C PRO A 4 2.47 -3.44 -18.33
N LEU A 5 2.54 -2.74 -17.21
CA LEU A 5 3.64 -1.80 -16.92
C LEU A 5 4.97 -2.52 -17.08
N ALA A 6 5.92 -1.88 -17.74
CA ALA A 6 7.28 -2.41 -17.84
C ALA A 6 7.95 -2.41 -16.46
N MET A 7 8.94 -3.29 -16.25
CA MET A 7 9.69 -3.36 -14.98
C MET A 7 10.32 -2.03 -14.60
N GLU A 8 10.89 -1.32 -15.57
CA GLU A 8 11.49 0.01 -15.36
C GLU A 8 10.46 1.03 -14.84
N GLU A 9 9.22 0.99 -15.36
CA GLU A 9 8.15 1.88 -14.89
C GLU A 9 7.71 1.51 -13.47
N MET A 10 7.62 0.21 -13.16
CA MET A 10 7.32 -0.26 -11.81
C MET A 10 8.39 0.17 -10.81
N LEU A 11 9.67 -0.01 -11.16
CA LEU A 11 10.79 0.43 -10.33
C LEU A 11 10.76 1.95 -10.17
N HIS A 12 10.51 2.71 -11.24
CA HIS A 12 10.37 4.16 -11.14
C HIS A 12 9.28 4.57 -10.15
N ILE A 13 8.10 3.96 -10.22
CA ILE A 13 6.99 4.25 -9.29
C ILE A 13 7.38 3.93 -7.84
N ILE A 14 8.10 2.83 -7.60
CA ILE A 14 8.55 2.46 -6.24
C ILE A 14 9.52 3.51 -5.66
N HIS A 15 10.40 4.10 -6.49
CA HIS A 15 11.40 5.06 -6.02
C HIS A 15 10.91 6.51 -6.01
N ALA A 16 10.11 6.91 -7.00
CA ALA A 16 9.71 8.30 -7.24
C ALA A 16 8.24 8.58 -6.94
N GLY A 17 7.42 7.55 -6.69
CA GLY A 17 6.00 7.67 -6.47
C GLY A 17 5.17 7.76 -7.76
N LEU A 18 3.86 7.93 -7.61
CA LEU A 18 2.94 8.18 -8.72
C LEU A 18 2.96 9.66 -9.15
N VAL A 19 2.68 9.90 -10.43
CA VAL A 19 2.51 11.27 -10.95
C VAL A 19 1.38 11.98 -10.20
N LYS A 20 1.70 13.12 -9.58
CA LYS A 20 0.71 13.97 -8.92
C LYS A 20 -0.41 14.40 -9.88
N LYS A 21 -1.65 14.31 -9.41
CA LYS A 21 -2.83 14.68 -10.20
C LYS A 21 -3.43 15.98 -9.68
N ASN A 22 -3.81 16.86 -10.59
CA ASN A 22 -4.52 18.12 -10.28
C ASN A 22 -6.03 17.93 -10.04
N ASN A 23 -6.50 16.68 -9.99
CA ASN A 23 -7.90 16.35 -9.72
C ASN A 23 -7.96 15.23 -8.67
N PRO A 24 -7.83 15.58 -7.37
CA PRO A 24 -7.94 14.65 -6.26
C PRO A 24 -9.20 13.80 -6.33
N LYS A 25 -9.11 12.57 -5.82
CA LYS A 25 -10.22 11.61 -5.74
C LYS A 25 -10.29 11.09 -4.32
N ARG A 26 -11.49 10.66 -3.91
CA ARG A 26 -11.73 9.94 -2.66
C ARG A 26 -11.69 8.45 -2.95
N ILE A 27 -10.78 7.72 -2.31
CA ILE A 27 -10.48 6.33 -2.60
C ILE A 27 -10.55 5.52 -1.31
N THR A 28 -11.36 4.47 -1.31
CA THR A 28 -11.41 3.50 -0.21
C THR A 28 -10.65 2.24 -0.59
N ILE A 29 -9.76 1.78 0.29
CA ILE A 29 -8.99 0.54 0.15
C ILE A 29 -9.45 -0.43 1.23
N ALA A 30 -9.87 -1.63 0.82
CA ALA A 30 -10.23 -2.71 1.74
C ALA A 30 -8.99 -3.60 2.01
N GLY A 31 -8.55 -3.63 3.26
CA GLY A 31 -7.38 -4.37 3.74
C GLY A 31 -6.12 -3.51 3.83
N ALA A 32 -5.49 -3.50 5.00
CA ALA A 32 -4.19 -2.91 5.32
C ALA A 32 -3.07 -3.98 5.32
N GLY A 33 -3.10 -4.90 4.36
CA GLY A 33 -1.95 -5.74 3.99
C GLY A 33 -0.92 -4.99 3.15
N ILE A 34 0.19 -5.63 2.78
CA ILE A 34 1.27 -4.97 2.01
C ILE A 34 0.78 -4.28 0.73
N SER A 35 -0.12 -4.91 -0.03
CA SER A 35 -0.67 -4.34 -1.26
C SER A 35 -1.50 -3.09 -0.99
N GLY A 36 -2.39 -3.13 0.00
CA GLY A 36 -3.27 -2.01 0.37
C GLY A 36 -2.48 -0.83 0.96
N LEU A 37 -1.48 -1.10 1.78
CA LEU A 37 -0.61 -0.08 2.35
C LEU A 37 0.23 0.62 1.28
N VAL A 38 0.84 -0.13 0.36
CA VAL A 38 1.63 0.45 -0.75
C VAL A 38 0.73 1.27 -1.69
N ALA A 39 -0.42 0.72 -2.09
CA ALA A 39 -1.37 1.45 -2.93
C ALA A 39 -1.85 2.74 -2.25
N GLY A 40 -2.16 2.67 -0.95
CA GLY A 40 -2.60 3.82 -0.17
C GLY A 40 -1.53 4.90 -0.05
N SER A 41 -0.26 4.52 0.17
CA SER A 41 0.87 5.47 0.22
C SER A 41 1.01 6.22 -1.09
N LEU A 42 1.12 5.46 -2.20
CA LEU A 42 1.32 6.03 -3.53
C LEU A 42 0.17 6.95 -3.97
N LEU A 43 -1.07 6.56 -3.70
CA LEU A 43 -2.25 7.37 -4.03
C LEU A 43 -2.34 8.64 -3.17
N LYS A 44 -2.00 8.54 -1.88
CA LYS A 44 -1.95 9.70 -0.98
C LYS A 44 -0.89 10.70 -1.44
N GLU A 45 0.31 10.22 -1.78
CA GLU A 45 1.42 11.05 -2.29
C GLU A 45 1.09 11.71 -3.63
N ALA A 46 0.31 11.05 -4.48
CA ALA A 46 -0.21 11.61 -5.74
C ALA A 46 -1.28 12.69 -5.53
N GLY A 47 -1.73 12.93 -4.29
CA GLY A 47 -2.70 13.98 -3.94
C GLY A 47 -4.14 13.51 -3.78
N HIS A 48 -4.39 12.20 -3.65
CA HIS A 48 -5.73 11.67 -3.41
C HIS A 48 -6.07 11.62 -1.90
N GLU A 49 -7.36 11.68 -1.59
CA GLU A 49 -7.88 11.41 -0.24
C GLU A 49 -8.12 9.91 -0.12
N VAL A 50 -7.32 9.23 0.71
CA VAL A 50 -7.35 7.77 0.85
C VAL A 50 -7.86 7.38 2.24
N THR A 51 -8.82 6.46 2.28
CA THR A 51 -9.27 5.79 3.50
C THR A 51 -8.99 4.29 3.37
N ILE A 52 -8.26 3.72 4.34
CA ILE A 52 -7.99 2.28 4.39
C ILE A 52 -8.83 1.67 5.52
N ILE A 53 -9.57 0.60 5.22
CA ILE A 53 -10.39 -0.14 6.18
C ILE A 53 -9.76 -1.52 6.36
N GLU A 54 -9.33 -1.85 7.57
CA GLU A 54 -8.75 -3.16 7.92
C GLU A 54 -9.70 -3.90 8.88
N ALA A 55 -9.89 -5.19 8.63
CA ALA A 55 -10.79 -6.02 9.42
C ALA A 55 -10.15 -6.45 10.76
N ASN A 56 -8.82 -6.57 10.79
CA ASN A 56 -8.06 -7.00 11.96
C ASN A 56 -7.74 -5.83 12.90
N ASN A 57 -7.36 -6.17 14.14
CA ASN A 57 -6.85 -5.21 15.12
C ASN A 57 -5.39 -4.78 14.87
N ARG A 58 -4.81 -5.17 13.74
CA ARG A 58 -3.43 -4.87 13.33
C ARG A 58 -3.35 -4.72 11.82
N ILE A 59 -2.34 -4.00 11.37
CA ILE A 59 -1.98 -3.90 9.95
C ILE A 59 -0.95 -4.96 9.55
N GLY A 60 -0.60 -5.01 8.27
CA GLY A 60 0.41 -5.89 7.67
C GLY A 60 -0.17 -7.13 7.00
N GLY A 61 -1.41 -7.51 7.32
CA GLY A 61 -2.05 -8.70 6.78
C GLY A 61 -1.24 -9.96 7.06
N ARG A 62 -0.80 -10.67 6.01
CA ARG A 62 0.06 -11.86 6.14
C ARG A 62 1.48 -11.55 6.64
N VAL A 63 1.93 -10.30 6.53
CA VAL A 63 3.20 -9.87 7.13
C VAL A 63 2.95 -9.65 8.62
N TYR A 64 3.32 -10.64 9.43
CA TYR A 64 3.08 -10.66 10.88
C TYR A 64 4.31 -11.21 11.60
N THR A 65 4.63 -10.60 12.74
CA THR A 65 5.77 -11.00 13.58
C THR A 65 5.27 -11.22 14.99
N ILE A 66 5.49 -12.41 15.53
CA ILE A 66 5.31 -12.72 16.94
C ILE A 66 6.48 -12.08 17.70
N ARG A 67 6.18 -11.27 18.71
CA ARG A 67 7.18 -10.53 19.49
C ARG A 67 7.31 -11.03 20.93
N GLU A 68 6.64 -12.11 21.27
CA GLU A 68 6.74 -12.76 22.57
C GLU A 68 8.09 -13.51 22.68
N PRO A 69 8.66 -13.65 23.89
CA PRO A 69 9.85 -14.47 24.09
C PRO A 69 9.59 -15.89 23.58
N PHE A 70 10.49 -16.42 22.76
CA PHE A 70 10.50 -17.84 22.49
C PHE A 70 10.75 -18.58 23.80
N SER A 71 10.11 -19.73 23.99
CA SER A 71 10.32 -20.55 25.18
C SER A 71 11.82 -20.80 25.38
N VAL A 72 12.27 -20.75 26.63
CA VAL A 72 13.56 -21.35 27.00
C VAL A 72 13.46 -22.84 26.67
N GLY A 73 14.30 -23.29 25.73
CA GLY A 73 14.39 -24.71 25.37
C GLY A 73 14.80 -25.58 26.55
#